data_AF-A0A1X4HUX6-F1
#
_entry.id   AF-A0A1X4HUX6-F1
#
_cell.length_a   1.000
_cell.length_b   1.000
_cell.length_c   1.000
_cell.angle_alpha   90.00
_cell.angle_beta   90.00
_cell.angle_gamma   90.00
#
_symmetry.space_group_name_H-M   'P 1'
#
loop_
_entity.id
_entity.type
_entity.pdbx_description
1 polymer ?
#
loop_
_entity_poly.entity_id
_entity_poly.type
_entity_poly.pdbx_seq_one_letter_code
_entity_poly.pdbx_strand_id
1 'polypeptide(L)' 'MPHDIVVGVDGSAEGLAAAHWAAREAQRRGTGLTVGHARH' A
#
# COMPACT_ATOMS: atom_id res chain seq x y z
N MET A 1 7.06 -11.03 -13.40
CA MET A 1 6.55 -9.70 -13.03
C MET A 1 7.26 -9.30 -11.75
N PRO A 2 7.75 -8.06 -11.61
CA PRO A 2 8.25 -7.60 -10.31
C PRO A 2 7.16 -7.83 -9.25
N HIS A 3 7.54 -8.22 -8.04
CA HIS A 3 6.59 -8.47 -6.95
C HIS A 3 6.04 -7.14 -6.43
N ASP A 4 4.95 -6.66 -7.03
CA ASP A 4 4.28 -5.43 -6.64
C ASP A 4 3.73 -5.51 -5.21
N ILE A 5 3.70 -4.36 -4.54
CA ILE A 5 3.18 -4.23 -3.17
C ILE A 5 1.69 -3.90 -3.26
N VAL A 6 0.88 -4.62 -2.47
CA VAL A 6 -0.55 -4.34 -2.31
C VAL A 6 -0.82 -3.92 -0.88
N VAL A 7 -1.59 -2.86 -0.69
CA VAL A 7 -2.00 -2.37 0.63
C VAL A 7 -3.50 -2.11 0.68
N GLY A 8 -4.15 -2.59 1.73
CA GLY A 8 -5.55 -2.28 2.04
C GLY A 8 -5.63 -1.06 2.96
N VAL A 9 -6.56 -0.16 2.67
CA VAL A 9 -6.93 0.96 3.56
C VAL A 9 -8.40 0.83 3.93
N ASP A 10 -8.73 1.19 5.17
CA ASP A 10 -10.08 1.17 5.76
C ASP A 10 -10.47 2.52 6.39
N GLY A 11 -9.65 3.56 6.17
CA GLY A 11 -9.84 4.90 6.73
C GLY A 11 -9.31 5.07 8.17
N SER A 12 -8.83 4.01 8.81
CA SER A 12 -8.16 4.09 10.11
C SER A 12 -6.77 4.74 10.02
N ALA A 13 -6.25 5.19 11.16
CA ALA A 13 -4.88 5.72 11.24
C ALA A 13 -3.85 4.62 10.91
N GLU A 14 -4.14 3.39 11.31
CA GLU A 14 -3.36 2.18 11.05
C GLU A 14 -3.31 1.87 9.57
N GLY A 15 -4.46 1.91 8.88
CA GLY A 15 -4.56 1.75 7.43
C GLY A 15 -3.74 2.81 6.68
N LEU A 16 -3.81 4.07 7.12
CA LEU A 16 -3.02 5.14 6.53
C LEU A 16 -1.51 4.96 6.79
N ALA A 17 -1.12 4.51 7.98
CA ALA A 17 0.27 4.22 8.29
C ALA A 17 0.82 3.06 7.44
N ALA A 18 0.00 2.03 7.19
CA ALA A 18 0.34 0.93 6.28
C ALA A 18 0.53 1.43 4.84
N ALA A 19 -0.35 2.32 4.35
CA ALA A 19 -0.22 2.92 3.02
C ALA A 19 1.07 3.73 2.88
N HIS A 20 1.43 4.52 3.89
CA HIS A 20 2.71 5.25 3.90
C HIS A 20 3.93 4.33 3.89
N TRP A 21 3.90 3.24 4.64
CA TRP A 21 4.97 2.26 4.59
C TRP A 21 5.08 1.63 3.20
N ALA A 22 3.96 1.18 2.63
CA ALA A 22 3.92 0.51 1.33
C ALA A 22 4.43 1.41 0.20
N ALA A 23 4.08 2.69 0.20
CA ALA A 23 4.59 3.67 -0.77
C ALA A 23 6.10 3.89 -0.68
N ARG A 24 6.66 3.93 0.53
CA ARG A 24 8.12 4.02 0.71
C ARG A 24 8.80 2.75 0.22
N GLU A 25 8.21 1.59 0.49
CA GLU A 25 8.81 0.31 0.14
C GLU A 25 8.75 0.04 -1.37
N ALA A 26 7.66 0.40 -2.03
CA ALA A 26 7.52 0.30 -3.48
C ALA A 26 8.58 1.15 -4.19
N GLN A 27 8.83 2.38 -3.71
CA GLN A 27 9.90 3.23 -4.21
C GLN A 27 11.29 2.63 -3.97
N ARG A 28 11.56 2.11 -2.77
CA ARG A 28 12.85 1.47 -2.44
C ARG A 28 13.15 0.27 -3.34
N ARG A 29 12.10 -0.47 -3.74
CA ARG A 29 12.22 -1.67 -4.58
C ARG A 29 12.11 -1.42 -6.07
N GLY A 30 11.73 -0.20 -6.49
CA GLY A 30 11.45 0.12 -7.88
C GLY A 30 10.30 -0.70 -8.47
N THR A 31 9.28 -1.02 -7.66
CA THR A 31 8.12 -1.86 -8.05
C THR A 31 6.82 -1.07 -7.91
N GLY A 32 5.72 -1.58 -8.48
CA GLY A 32 4.41 -0.97 -8.39
C GLY A 32 3.79 -1.04 -6.98
N LEU A 33 2.85 -0.12 -6.73
CA LEU A 33 2.00 -0.10 -5.55
C LEU A 33 0.53 -0.14 -5.98
N THR A 34 -0.24 -1.07 -5.42
CA THR A 34 -1.70 -1.11 -5.54
C THR A 34 -2.34 -0.79 -4.20
N VAL A 35 -3.26 0.18 -4.18
CA VAL A 35 -4.02 0.56 -2.99
C VAL A 35 -5.47 0.14 -3.16
N GLY A 36 -5.97 -0.70 -2.26
CA GLY A 36 -7.36 -1.16 -2.23
C GLY A 36 -8.12 -0.53 -1.05
N HIS A 37 -9.32 -0.02 -1.30
CA HIS A 37 -10.24 0.44 -0.26
C HIS A 37 -11.48 -0.45 -0.28
N ALA A 38 -11.76 -1.15 0.82
CA ALA A 38 -12.96 -1.96 0.95
C ALA A 38 -14.07 -1.14 1.60
N ARG A 39 -15.18 -0.97 0.88
CA ARG A 39 -16.43 -0.42 1.40
C ARG A 39 -17.40 -1.57 1.64
N HIS A 40 -18.03 -1.57 2.80
CA HIS A 40 -19.17 -2.43 3.09
C HIS A 40 -20.46 -1.82 2.51
#